data_AF-Q05WD7-F1
#
_entry.id   AF-Q05WD7-F1
#
_cell.length_a   1.000
_cell.length_b   1.000
_cell.length_c   1.000
_cell.angle_alpha   90.00
_cell.angle_beta   90.00
_cell.angle_gamma   90.00
#
_symmetry.space_group_name_H-M   'P 1'
#
loop_
_entity.id
_entity.type
_entity.pdbx_description
1 polymer ?
#
loop_
_entity_poly.entity_id
_entity_poly.type
_entity_poly.pdbx_seq_one_letter_code
_entity_poly.pdbx_strand_id
1 'polypeptide(L)' 'MLDRQQLWRVIRDHQDGVLLDRGMGRSAYLCPTEACLDEARRRKRLNKALRCQVPDSVITVLQERLSFERNCR' A
#
# COMPACT_ATOMS: atom_id res chain seq x y z
N MET A 1 -7.51 17.85 5.10
CA MET A 1 -7.02 17.23 3.84
C MET A 1 -5.69 16.57 4.17
N LEU A 2 -5.54 15.27 3.97
CA LEU A 2 -4.25 14.59 4.18
C LEU A 2 -3.33 14.90 2.99
N ASP A 3 -2.10 15.31 3.29
CA ASP A 3 -1.09 15.54 2.27
C ASP A 3 -0.75 14.23 1.56
N ARG A 4 -0.75 14.25 0.23
CA ARG A 4 -0.44 13.06 -0.60
C ARG A 4 0.97 12.52 -0.34
N GLN A 5 1.86 13.34 0.21
CA GLN A 5 3.22 12.97 0.57
C GLN A 5 3.30 12.04 1.78
N GLN A 6 2.25 12.01 2.62
CA GLN A 6 2.19 11.15 3.81
C GLN A 6 1.55 9.79 3.51
N LEU A 7 1.10 9.55 2.27
CA LEU A 7 0.45 8.31 1.88
C LEU A 7 1.48 7.35 1.29
N TRP A 8 1.38 6.08 1.66
CA TRP A 8 2.16 5.02 1.04
C TRP A 8 1.70 4.82 -0.41
N ARG A 9 2.66 4.72 -1.32
CA ARG A 9 2.38 4.58 -2.75
C ARG A 9 2.63 3.13 -3.16
N VAL A 10 1.57 2.40 -3.47
CA VAL A 10 1.69 1.03 -4.02
C VAL A 10 1.61 1.11 -5.54
N ILE A 11 2.59 0.56 -6.24
CA ILE A 11 2.67 0.60 -7.71
C ILE A 11 2.60 -0.81 -8.25
N ARG A 12 1.76 -1.02 -9.25
CA ARG A 12 1.84 -2.20 -10.10
C ARG A 12 2.74 -1.88 -11.28
N ASP A 13 3.94 -2.42 -11.21
CA ASP A 13 4.88 -2.48 -12.30
C ASP A 13 4.46 -3.57 -13.31
N HIS A 14 4.83 -3.38 -14.57
CA HIS A 14 4.55 -4.34 -15.63
C HIS A 14 5.51 -5.54 -15.60
N GLN A 15 6.73 -5.35 -15.11
CA GLN A 15 7.80 -6.34 -15.10
C GLN A 15 7.95 -6.98 -13.72
N ASP A 16 8.02 -6.16 -12.67
CA ASP A 16 8.36 -6.62 -11.31
C ASP A 16 7.14 -6.89 -10.41
N GLY A 17 5.92 -6.72 -10.94
CA GLY A 17 4.69 -6.96 -10.19
C GLY A 17 4.33 -5.80 -9.25
N VAL A 18 3.99 -6.08 -7.99
CA VAL A 18 3.53 -5.03 -7.05
C VAL A 18 4.71 -4.53 -6.21
N LEU A 19 5.07 -3.27 -6.42
CA LEU A 19 6.14 -2.55 -5.75
C LEU A 19 5.60 -1.48 -4.78
N LEU A 20 6.44 -1.07 -3.84
CA LEU A 20 6.16 -0.01 -2.87
C LEU A 20 7.06 1.20 -3.14
N ASP A 21 6.45 2.38 -3.15
CA ASP A 21 7.01 3.71 -3.35
C ASP A 21 7.76 3.96 -4.67
N ARG A 22 8.20 2.91 -5.37
CA ARG A 22 9.01 2.97 -6.60
C ARG A 22 8.45 2.01 -7.65
N GLY A 23 8.68 2.31 -8.93
CA GLY A 23 8.17 1.53 -10.06
C GLY A 23 7.47 2.39 -11.11
N MET A 24 7.10 1.77 -12.23
CA MET A 24 6.41 2.45 -13.34
C MET A 24 5.10 1.74 -13.67
N GLY A 25 3.97 2.44 -13.57
CA GLY A 25 2.67 1.87 -13.92
C GLY A 25 1.50 2.43 -13.13
N ARG A 26 0.50 1.59 -12.85
CA ARG A 26 -0.68 1.99 -12.07
C ARG A 26 -0.28 2.14 -10.61
N SER A 27 -0.47 3.33 -10.06
CA SER A 27 -0.23 3.63 -8.65
C SER A 27 -1.55 3.75 -7.86
N ALA A 28 -1.55 3.25 -6.64
CA ALA A 28 -2.58 3.44 -5.63
C ALA A 28 -1.96 4.07 -4.38
N TYR A 29 -2.69 4.96 -3.72
CA TYR A 29 -2.26 5.60 -2.49
C TYR A 29 -3.04 5.04 -1.31
N LEU A 30 -2.33 4.74 -0.22
CA LEU A 30 -2.88 4.22 1.01
C LEU A 30 -2.42 5.06 2.20
N CYS A 31 -3.32 5.37 3.12
CA CYS A 31 -2.96 6.05 4.36
C CYS A 31 -2.16 5.10 5.27
N PRO A 32 -1.11 5.61 5.96
CA PRO A 32 -0.31 4.86 6.93
C PRO A 32 -1.06 4.73 8.26
N THR A 33 -2.28 4.18 8.22
CA THR A 33 -3.10 3.95 9.40
C THR A 33 -3.64 2.54 9.38
N GLU A 34 -3.78 1.94 10.57
CA GLU A 34 -4.27 0.57 10.71
C GLU A 34 -5.67 0.42 10.10
N ALA A 35 -6.55 1.40 10.33
CA ALA A 35 -7.89 1.42 9.76
C ALA A 35 -7.88 1.42 8.22
N CYS A 36 -6.96 2.19 7.59
CA CYS A 36 -6.84 2.22 6.14
C CYS A 36 -6.32 0.89 5.58
N LEU A 37 -5.32 0.29 6.24
CA LEU A 37 -4.75 -0.98 5.83
C LEU A 37 -5.78 -2.12 5.97
N ASP A 38 -6.51 -2.17 7.08
CA ASP A 38 -7.55 -3.18 7.32
C ASP A 38 -8.68 -3.08 6.27
N GLU A 39 -9.17 -1.86 6.02
CA GLU A 39 -10.19 -1.63 4.99
C GLU A 39 -9.68 -1.97 3.58
N ALA A 40 -8.41 -1.65 3.29
CA ALA A 40 -7.79 -1.96 2.00
C ALA A 40 -7.67 -3.48 1.79
N ARG A 41 -7.32 -4.23 2.85
CA ARG A 41 -7.24 -5.69 2.86
C ARG A 41 -8.62 -6.32 2.74
N ARG A 42 -9.55 -5.99 3.65
CA ARG A 42 -10.90 -6.58 3.72
C ARG A 42 -11.71 -6.34 2.45
N ARG A 43 -11.69 -5.11 1.91
CA ARG A 43 -12.43 -4.76 0.68
C ARG A 43 -11.63 -4.99 -0.60
N LYS A 44 -10.42 -5.52 -0.51
CA LYS A 44 -9.47 -5.70 -1.63
C LYS A 44 -9.33 -4.41 -2.46
N ARG A 45 -9.23 -3.25 -1.81
CA ARG A 45 -9.20 -1.94 -2.48
C ARG A 45 -7.97 -1.79 -3.35
N LEU A 46 -6.82 -2.29 -2.88
CA LEU A 46 -5.58 -2.27 -3.65
C LEU A 46 -5.73 -3.11 -4.93
N ASN A 47 -6.38 -4.28 -4.85
CA ASN A 47 -6.62 -5.11 -6.04
C ASN A 47 -7.47 -4.39 -7.08
N LYS A 48 -8.52 -3.68 -6.63
CA LYS A 48 -9.39 -2.89 -7.52
C LYS A 48 -8.64 -1.71 -8.14
N ALA A 49 -7.84 -0.99 -7.35
CA ALA A 49 -7.09 0.17 -7.80
C ALA A 49 -5.97 -0.19 -8.80
N LEU A 50 -5.21 -1.24 -8.49
CA LEU A 50 -4.09 -1.73 -9.32
C LEU A 50 -4.54 -2.66 -10.45
N ARG A 51 -5.82 -3.08 -10.42
CA ARG A 51 -6.42 -4.09 -11.31
C ARG A 51 -5.61 -5.38 -11.39
N CYS A 52 -5.02 -5.80 -10.28
CA CYS A 52 -4.27 -7.05 -10.14
C CYS A 52 -4.57 -7.70 -8.79
N GLN A 53 -4.19 -8.96 -8.64
CA GLN A 53 -4.13 -9.57 -7.32
C GLN A 53 -2.89 -9.05 -6.61
N VAL A 54 -3.08 -8.27 -5.55
CA VAL A 54 -1.97 -7.88 -4.67
C VAL A 54 -1.65 -9.07 -3.77
N PRO A 55 -0.40 -9.54 -3.75
CA PRO A 55 0.00 -10.64 -2.88
C PRO A 55 -0.06 -10.21 -1.40
N ASP A 56 -0.43 -11.14 -0.52
CA ASP A 56 -0.49 -10.89 0.92
C ASP A 56 0.87 -10.46 1.51
N SER A 57 1.99 -10.86 0.88
CA SER A 57 3.33 -10.39 1.24
C SER A 57 3.44 -8.86 1.25
N VAL A 58 2.81 -8.17 0.29
CA VAL A 58 2.81 -6.71 0.25
C VAL A 58 2.02 -6.14 1.42
N ILE A 59 0.88 -6.76 1.78
CA ILE A 59 0.08 -6.34 2.93
C ILE A 59 0.87 -6.51 4.24
N THR A 60 1.59 -7.63 4.39
CA THR A 60 2.47 -7.87 5.54
C THR A 60 3.54 -6.79 5.65
N VAL A 61 4.23 -6.44 4.55
CA VAL A 61 5.24 -5.38 4.54
C VAL A 61 4.64 -4.01 4.93
N LEU A 62 3.43 -3.70 4.44
CA LEU A 62 2.72 -2.48 4.85
C LEU A 62 2.38 -2.50 6.35
N GLN A 63 2.01 -3.64 6.90
CA GLN A 63 1.71 -3.80 8.32
C GLN A 63 2.95 -3.65 9.22
N GLU A 64 4.08 -4.20 8.77
CA GLU A 64 5.38 -4.03 9.43
C GLU A 64 5.83 -2.57 9.40
N ARG A 65 5.69 -1.88 8.26
CA ARG A 65 5.94 -0.43 8.17
C ARG A 65 5.08 0.36 9.14
N LEU A 66 3.79 0.00 9.28
CA LEU A 66 2.90 0.65 10.24
C LEU A 66 3.43 0.50 11.68
N SER A 67 3.84 -0.71 12.02
CA SER A 67 4.37 -1.03 13.35
C SER A 67 5.69 -0.30 13.61
N PHE A 68 6.54 -0.17 12.59
CA PHE A 68 7.81 0.56 12.68
C PHE A 68 7.60 2.07 12.86
N GLU A 69 6.68 2.68 12.10
CA GLU A 69 6.34 4.10 12.25
C GLU A 69 5.74 4.41 13.64
N ARG A 70 5.05 3.44 14.27
CA ARG A 70 4.53 3.59 15.64
C ARG A 70 5.61 3.51 16.71
N ASN A 71 6.65 2.71 16.52
CA ASN A 71 7.70 2.46 17.51
C ASN A 71 8.79 3.53 17.57
N CYS A 72 8.82 4.45 16.62
CA CYS A 72 9.76 5.58 16.61
C CYS A 72 9.12 6.89 17.10
N ARG A 73 8.08 6.78 17.93
CA ARG A 73 7.31 7.90 18.48
C ARG A 73 7.45 8.02 19.98
#